data_AF-A0A445E8A7-F1
#
_entry.id   AF-A0A445E8A7-F1
#
_cell.length_a   1.000
_cell.length_b   1.000
_cell.length_c   1.000
_cell.angle_alpha   90.00
_cell.angle_beta   90.00
_cell.angle_gamma   90.00
#
_symmetry.space_group_name_H-M   'P 1'
#
loop_
_entity.id
_entity.type
_entity.pdbx_description
1 polymer ?
#
loop_
_entity_poly.entity_id
_entity_poly.type
_entity_poly.pdbx_seq_one_letter_code
_entity_poly.pdbx_strand_id
1 'polypeptide(L)'
;MQNLVNLRHLDIFGSISVEEMPKKMSKLKDLQFLSDYIAGKHEENGFVELGELAHLHGSFCLKKLENVKNSVEASNARMDEKIHLNALELWWSSFEKSEVCDSQSEKDVLDKLRPHKDLKMLSLWGYRGTMFPDWVGQCSYHNMTSLEMRGCRNCWVLPSLGQLPALTRLEISGFDMVKKIGGSFYKGDGTHQHQETPFRSLKSLHFDDMRCWEEWESYECDDDDDAPFPKLETLEIWDCPKLRGDLPTFLPSLKQLHIRGCEEIGCYLPRAPMIRSLIISGKQEARMRELPLSMLERLWVNGEQLVDSLFEAMTHTQPTSLKELGISNCSSAISFPGDALPPSLKQLRINNCKNVEFPMQHQQHHSLTRTLNDSTGTYQFNAVRLCTSVLLLLHHALSYTQMERRSLPFLVLEKVVINGEQQVEYVFEAMTHTQPTSLRELSISNCSTAISFPGDSLPPSLKELYIIDCKNVEFPMQHQQHHSLQRLQIHNSCDSLTSFALPPFPNLNDLRIERCENLTSLELSLSQSLQVLWIEKCPKLENIIRLPACLRELIIRECGLLGEGIERKDPHIWPSISHIPVIFVDEKLIQ
;
A
#
# COMPACT_ATOMS: atom_id res chain seq x y z
N MET A 1 -9.66 39.30 -23.14
CA MET A 1 -9.92 39.41 -21.68
C MET A 1 -10.24 40.82 -21.21
N GLN A 2 -9.39 41.82 -21.46
CA GLN A 2 -9.52 43.19 -20.91
C GLN A 2 -10.86 43.94 -21.11
N ASN A 3 -11.77 43.47 -21.97
CA ASN A 3 -13.10 44.09 -22.19
C ASN A 3 -14.20 43.45 -21.32
N LEU A 4 -13.91 42.36 -20.62
CA LEU A 4 -14.87 41.59 -19.80
C LEU A 4 -14.98 42.17 -18.38
N VAL A 5 -15.14 43.49 -18.24
CA VAL A 5 -15.05 44.19 -16.95
C VAL A 5 -16.04 43.72 -15.87
N ASN A 6 -17.15 43.09 -16.28
CA ASN A 6 -18.15 42.51 -15.37
C ASN A 6 -17.89 41.04 -15.01
N LEU A 7 -16.78 40.46 -15.46
CA LEU A 7 -16.44 39.06 -15.19
C LEU A 7 -16.13 38.88 -13.70
N ARG A 8 -16.86 37.98 -13.05
CA ARG A 8 -16.69 37.69 -11.61
C ARG A 8 -16.05 36.35 -11.32
N HIS A 9 -16.09 35.43 -12.27
CA HIS A 9 -15.64 34.06 -12.08
C HIS A 9 -14.89 33.61 -13.32
N LEU A 10 -13.63 33.24 -13.15
CA LEU A 10 -12.77 32.68 -14.17
C LEU A 10 -12.09 31.44 -13.61
N ASP A 11 -12.57 30.28 -14.03
CA ASP A 11 -11.97 28.99 -13.66
C ASP A 11 -11.18 28.44 -14.85
N ILE A 12 -9.89 28.22 -14.63
CA ILE A 12 -8.95 27.62 -15.58
C ILE A 12 -8.19 26.45 -14.94
N PHE A 13 -8.74 25.88 -13.85
CA PHE A 13 -8.12 24.80 -13.11
C PHE A 13 -7.81 23.60 -14.01
N GLY A 14 -6.60 23.05 -13.86
CA GLY A 14 -6.13 21.91 -14.66
C GLY A 14 -5.88 22.20 -16.13
N SER A 15 -6.00 23.46 -16.58
CA SER A 15 -5.68 23.83 -17.96
C SER A 15 -4.18 23.67 -18.23
N ILE A 16 -3.86 22.82 -19.20
CA ILE A 16 -2.47 22.56 -19.64
C ILE A 16 -2.03 23.44 -20.81
N SER A 17 -2.97 24.09 -21.51
CA SER A 17 -2.68 24.88 -22.72
C SER A 17 -2.43 26.36 -22.45
N VAL A 18 -2.75 26.85 -21.24
CA VAL A 18 -2.52 28.25 -20.88
C VAL A 18 -1.09 28.37 -20.34
N GLU A 19 -0.23 29.07 -21.07
CA GLU A 19 1.18 29.22 -20.69
C GLU A 19 1.48 30.50 -19.90
N GLU A 20 0.66 31.54 -20.03
CA GLU A 20 0.78 32.80 -19.31
C GLU A 20 -0.59 33.51 -19.26
N MET A 21 -0.77 34.39 -18.29
CA MET A 21 -2.00 35.20 -18.22
C MET A 21 -2.06 36.23 -19.37
N PRO A 22 -3.27 36.51 -19.89
CA PRO A 22 -3.44 37.55 -20.88
C PRO A 22 -3.14 38.92 -20.27
N LYS A 23 -2.72 39.86 -21.12
CA LYS A 23 -2.33 41.20 -20.66
C LYS A 23 -3.50 42.02 -20.13
N LYS A 24 -3.21 42.94 -19.20
CA LYS A 24 -4.18 43.92 -18.65
C LYS A 24 -5.34 43.27 -17.87
N MET A 25 -5.04 42.24 -17.08
CA MET A 25 -6.01 41.58 -16.18
C MET A 25 -6.50 42.51 -15.07
N SER A 26 -5.74 43.53 -14.69
CA SER A 26 -6.11 44.58 -13.73
C SER A 26 -7.42 45.30 -14.06
N LYS A 27 -7.91 45.23 -15.30
CA LYS A 27 -9.22 45.80 -15.67
C LYS A 27 -10.40 45.00 -15.12
N LEU A 28 -10.20 43.76 -14.70
CA LEU A 28 -11.24 42.87 -14.17
C LEU A 28 -11.42 43.08 -12.66
N LYS A 29 -11.72 44.32 -12.25
CA LYS A 29 -11.77 44.71 -10.82
C LYS A 29 -12.85 44.00 -10.01
N ASP A 30 -13.91 43.54 -10.67
CA ASP A 30 -15.01 42.80 -10.07
C ASP A 30 -14.77 41.28 -10.03
N LEU A 31 -13.57 40.80 -10.41
CA LEU A 31 -13.24 39.39 -10.40
C LEU A 31 -13.15 38.88 -8.96
N GLN A 32 -14.01 37.91 -8.62
CA GLN A 32 -14.15 37.34 -7.28
C GLN A 32 -13.55 35.94 -7.19
N PHE A 33 -13.53 35.20 -8.30
CA PHE A 33 -12.93 33.87 -8.34
C PHE A 33 -12.00 33.76 -9.53
N LEU A 34 -10.78 33.35 -9.24
CA LEU A 34 -9.77 32.97 -10.22
C LEU A 34 -9.13 31.69 -9.69
N SER A 35 -9.14 30.60 -10.46
CA SER A 35 -8.52 29.36 -9.99
C SER A 35 -6.99 29.44 -10.02
N ASP A 36 -6.42 29.94 -11.13
CA ASP A 36 -4.99 29.98 -11.38
C ASP A 36 -4.58 31.31 -11.98
N TYR A 37 -3.39 31.79 -11.60
CA TYR A 37 -2.70 32.90 -12.24
C TYR A 37 -1.30 32.44 -12.64
N ILE A 38 -1.05 32.37 -13.94
CA ILE A 38 0.21 31.89 -14.50
C ILE A 38 1.08 33.10 -14.86
N ALA A 39 2.15 33.31 -14.08
CA ALA A 39 3.02 34.47 -14.25
C ALA A 39 3.67 34.48 -15.64
N GLY A 40 3.47 35.56 -16.39
CA GLY A 40 4.17 35.80 -17.65
C GLY A 40 5.56 36.40 -17.45
N LYS A 41 6.34 36.50 -18.53
CA LYS A 41 7.70 37.07 -18.50
C LYS A 41 7.75 38.60 -18.65
N HIS A 42 6.61 39.23 -18.90
CA HIS A 42 6.48 40.65 -19.20
C HIS A 42 5.66 41.37 -18.13
N GLU A 43 5.90 42.67 -17.92
CA GLU A 43 5.15 43.44 -16.90
C GLU A 43 3.64 43.44 -17.14
N GLU A 44 3.22 43.50 -18.41
CA GLU A 44 1.81 43.55 -18.83
C GLU A 44 1.03 42.27 -18.50
N ASN A 45 1.70 41.19 -18.12
CA ASN A 45 1.13 39.94 -17.62
C ASN A 45 1.83 39.40 -16.35
N GLY A 46 2.57 40.29 -15.66
CA GLY A 46 3.27 40.02 -14.41
C GLY A 46 2.40 40.32 -13.19
N PHE A 47 3.02 40.50 -12.02
CA PHE A 47 2.29 40.64 -10.75
C PHE A 47 1.69 42.01 -10.47
N VAL A 48 2.06 43.04 -11.24
CA VAL A 48 1.37 44.34 -11.23
C VAL A 48 -0.12 44.17 -11.56
N GLU A 49 -0.43 43.30 -12.52
CA GLU A 49 -1.81 43.02 -12.93
C GLU A 49 -2.59 42.25 -11.86
N LEU A 50 -1.92 41.32 -11.17
CA LEU A 50 -2.49 40.53 -10.07
C LEU A 50 -2.76 41.37 -8.82
N GLY A 51 -1.92 42.38 -8.55
CA GLY A 51 -2.07 43.29 -7.43
C GLY A 51 -3.41 44.02 -7.40
N GLU A 52 -3.96 44.33 -8.58
CA GLU A 52 -5.24 45.03 -8.74
C GLU A 52 -6.47 44.13 -8.51
N LEU A 53 -6.29 42.80 -8.48
CA LEU A 53 -7.34 41.81 -8.23
C LEU A 53 -7.49 41.55 -6.72
N ALA A 54 -7.94 42.56 -5.97
CA ALA A 54 -7.97 42.50 -4.50
C ALA A 54 -9.07 41.60 -3.91
N HIS A 55 -10.18 41.37 -4.64
CA HIS A 55 -11.37 40.70 -4.13
C HIS A 55 -11.44 39.21 -4.47
N LEU A 56 -10.29 38.54 -4.64
CA LEU A 56 -10.26 37.11 -4.92
C LEU A 56 -10.65 36.29 -3.69
N HIS A 57 -11.54 35.33 -3.89
CA HIS A 57 -12.12 34.47 -2.87
C HIS A 57 -11.73 33.00 -3.11
N GLY A 58 -11.68 32.23 -2.03
CA GLY A 58 -11.60 30.77 -2.11
C GLY A 58 -10.16 30.27 -2.28
N SER A 59 -9.97 29.29 -3.16
CA SER A 59 -8.65 28.73 -3.47
C SER A 59 -8.03 29.46 -4.65
N PHE A 60 -6.74 29.75 -4.56
CA PHE A 60 -6.02 30.49 -5.59
C PHE A 60 -4.62 29.89 -5.80
N CYS A 61 -4.27 29.61 -7.06
CA CYS A 61 -3.00 29.02 -7.44
C CYS A 61 -2.14 30.03 -8.23
N LEU A 62 -0.91 30.28 -7.79
CA LEU A 62 0.09 31.04 -8.54
C LEU A 62 1.10 30.09 -9.16
N LYS A 63 1.18 30.12 -10.49
CA LYS A 63 2.05 29.23 -11.28
C LYS A 63 3.16 30.00 -11.97
N LYS A 64 4.23 29.26 -12.29
CA LYS A 64 5.43 29.74 -12.98
C LYS A 64 6.16 30.85 -12.21
N LEU A 65 6.28 30.69 -10.90
CA LEU A 65 6.93 31.67 -10.03
C LEU A 65 8.41 31.91 -10.36
N GLU A 66 9.06 31.01 -11.09
CA GLU A 66 10.40 31.21 -11.66
C GLU A 66 10.48 32.38 -12.66
N ASN A 67 9.36 32.88 -13.17
CA ASN A 67 9.34 34.07 -14.03
C ASN A 67 9.45 35.38 -13.23
N VAL A 68 9.27 35.35 -11.90
CA VAL A 68 9.33 36.54 -11.03
C VAL A 68 10.79 36.88 -10.73
N LYS A 69 11.23 38.05 -11.16
CA LYS A 69 12.67 38.38 -11.21
C LYS A 69 13.28 38.73 -9.85
N ASN A 70 12.49 39.32 -8.96
CA ASN A 70 12.95 39.81 -7.67
C ASN A 70 11.78 40.11 -6.72
N SER A 71 12.13 40.45 -5.49
CA SER A 71 11.17 40.79 -4.43
C SER A 71 10.30 42.02 -4.73
N VAL A 72 10.78 42.98 -5.51
CA VAL A 72 9.99 44.16 -5.91
C VAL A 72 8.83 43.73 -6.81
N GLU A 73 9.10 42.91 -7.83
CA GLU A 73 8.05 42.36 -8.68
C GLU A 73 7.07 41.49 -7.89
N ALA A 74 7.59 40.63 -7.00
CA ALA A 74 6.80 39.80 -6.11
C ALA A 74 5.82 40.61 -5.25
N SER A 75 6.29 41.74 -4.68
CA SER A 75 5.48 42.60 -3.81
C SER A 75 4.26 43.21 -4.49
N ASN A 76 4.28 43.36 -5.82
CA ASN A 76 3.14 43.86 -6.57
C ASN A 76 1.93 42.93 -6.50
N ALA A 77 2.11 41.64 -6.19
CA ALA A 77 1.01 40.69 -6.05
C ALA A 77 0.06 41.02 -4.88
N ARG A 78 0.53 41.74 -3.84
CA ARG A 78 -0.28 42.17 -2.68
C ARG A 78 -1.10 41.02 -2.07
N MET A 79 -0.43 39.90 -1.82
CA MET A 79 -1.06 38.66 -1.37
C MET A 79 -1.62 38.73 0.05
N ASP A 80 -1.03 39.59 0.89
CA ASP A 80 -1.49 39.87 2.25
C ASP A 80 -2.76 40.72 2.28
N GLU A 81 -3.12 41.40 1.19
CA GLU A 81 -4.35 42.19 1.10
C GLU A 81 -5.56 41.39 0.59
N LYS A 82 -5.34 40.17 0.07
CA LYS A 82 -6.40 39.29 -0.47
C LYS A 82 -7.06 38.49 0.67
N ILE A 83 -7.77 39.22 1.54
CA ILE A 83 -8.31 38.70 2.82
C ILE A 83 -9.35 37.58 2.69
N HIS A 84 -9.94 37.38 1.50
CA HIS A 84 -10.99 36.39 1.27
C HIS A 84 -10.46 35.05 0.74
N LEU A 85 -9.14 34.91 0.59
CA LEU A 85 -8.51 33.64 0.24
C LEU A 85 -8.51 32.70 1.44
N ASN A 86 -8.97 31.46 1.20
CA ASN A 86 -8.92 30.38 2.18
C ASN A 86 -7.76 29.42 1.91
N ALA A 87 -7.36 29.28 0.65
CA ALA A 87 -6.27 28.40 0.23
C ALA A 87 -5.38 29.12 -0.80
N LEU A 88 -4.07 28.96 -0.66
CA LEU A 88 -3.06 29.51 -1.56
C LEU A 88 -2.09 28.41 -1.96
N GLU A 89 -1.88 28.27 -3.26
CA GLU A 89 -0.86 27.40 -3.81
C GLU A 89 0.17 28.23 -4.57
N LEU A 90 1.45 28.00 -4.30
CA LEU A 90 2.58 28.66 -4.95
C LEU A 90 3.41 27.61 -5.69
N TRP A 91 3.52 27.75 -7.02
CA TRP A 91 4.11 26.77 -7.90
C TRP A 91 5.24 27.36 -8.74
N TRP A 92 6.44 26.82 -8.56
CA TRP A 92 7.55 26.94 -9.50
C TRP A 92 7.53 25.74 -10.45
N SER A 93 7.75 25.98 -11.75
CA SER A 93 7.84 24.90 -12.72
C SER A 93 9.14 24.10 -12.58
N SER A 94 9.13 22.87 -13.09
CA SER A 94 10.15 21.83 -12.93
C SER A 94 11.59 22.33 -12.96
N PHE A 95 12.37 21.88 -11.98
CA PHE A 95 13.78 22.17 -11.82
C PHE A 95 14.63 21.43 -12.88
N GLU A 96 15.31 22.14 -13.78
CA GLU A 96 16.52 21.60 -14.43
C GLU A 96 17.71 21.75 -13.49
N LYS A 97 18.46 20.66 -13.24
CA LYS A 97 19.63 20.66 -12.33
C LYS A 97 20.72 21.67 -12.71
N SER A 98 20.69 22.20 -13.94
CA SER A 98 21.66 23.15 -14.50
C SER A 98 21.34 24.63 -14.23
N GLU A 99 20.14 24.96 -13.74
CA GLU A 99 19.79 26.36 -13.47
C GLU A 99 20.36 26.82 -12.13
N VAL A 100 21.38 27.67 -12.19
CA VAL A 100 21.94 28.39 -11.03
C VAL A 100 20.95 29.49 -10.65
N CYS A 101 20.10 29.25 -9.65
CA CYS A 101 19.24 30.28 -9.07
C CYS A 101 19.91 30.94 -7.84
N ASP A 102 19.74 32.26 -7.69
CA ASP A 102 20.13 32.95 -6.47
C ASP A 102 19.14 32.60 -5.35
N SER A 103 19.56 31.74 -4.43
CA SER A 103 18.73 31.29 -3.31
C SER A 103 18.23 32.44 -2.43
N GLN A 104 18.97 33.54 -2.32
CA GLN A 104 18.52 34.68 -1.50
C GLN A 104 17.38 35.40 -2.22
N SER A 105 17.50 35.62 -3.53
CA SER A 105 16.44 36.20 -4.35
C SER A 105 15.14 35.38 -4.27
N GLU A 106 15.21 34.05 -4.36
CA GLU A 106 14.04 33.17 -4.24
C GLU A 106 13.37 33.28 -2.86
N LYS A 107 14.18 33.36 -1.79
CA LYS A 107 13.68 33.61 -0.43
C LYS A 107 12.99 34.98 -0.33
N ASP A 108 13.57 36.01 -0.91
CA ASP A 108 13.02 37.36 -0.89
C ASP A 108 11.72 37.45 -1.71
N VAL A 109 11.61 36.71 -2.82
CA VAL A 109 10.36 36.56 -3.59
C VAL A 109 9.27 35.92 -2.73
N LEU A 110 9.55 34.77 -2.12
CA LEU A 110 8.58 34.08 -1.26
C LEU A 110 8.21 34.92 -0.02
N ASP A 111 9.13 35.71 0.53
CA ASP A 111 8.87 36.64 1.62
C ASP A 111 7.82 37.71 1.23
N LYS A 112 7.89 38.23 0.00
CA LYS A 112 6.93 39.22 -0.52
C LYS A 112 5.62 38.62 -1.02
N LEU A 113 5.52 37.30 -1.13
CA LEU A 113 4.29 36.57 -1.45
C LEU A 113 3.55 36.03 -0.23
N ARG A 114 3.93 36.47 0.98
CA ARG A 114 3.25 36.08 2.22
C ARG A 114 1.72 36.31 2.11
N PRO A 115 0.89 35.33 2.50
CA PRO A 115 -0.55 35.46 2.45
C PRO A 115 -1.11 36.26 3.63
N HIS A 116 -2.41 36.56 3.58
CA HIS A 116 -3.13 37.07 4.73
C HIS A 116 -3.14 36.03 5.87
N LYS A 117 -3.16 36.48 7.13
CA LYS A 117 -3.02 35.62 8.33
C LYS A 117 -4.19 34.66 8.56
N ASP A 118 -5.33 34.91 7.91
CA ASP A 118 -6.53 34.07 8.00
C ASP A 118 -6.53 32.87 7.04
N LEU A 119 -5.45 32.71 6.25
CA LEU A 119 -5.31 31.58 5.34
C LEU A 119 -5.39 30.24 6.08
N LYS A 120 -6.13 29.28 5.51
CA LYS A 120 -6.35 27.95 6.10
C LYS A 120 -5.47 26.86 5.52
N MET A 121 -5.11 26.98 4.23
CA MET A 121 -4.30 26.01 3.51
C MET A 121 -3.23 26.71 2.69
N LEU A 122 -1.99 26.25 2.84
CA LEU A 122 -0.85 26.71 2.04
C LEU A 122 -0.19 25.49 1.40
N SER A 123 0.03 25.54 0.08
CA SER A 123 0.83 24.54 -0.63
C SER A 123 1.97 25.22 -1.39
N LEU A 124 3.19 24.74 -1.19
CA LEU A 124 4.41 25.25 -1.81
C LEU A 124 5.03 24.15 -2.68
N TRP A 125 5.17 24.40 -3.98
CA TRP A 125 5.62 23.41 -4.96
C TRP A 125 6.86 23.89 -5.72
N GLY A 126 7.92 23.11 -5.69
CA GLY A 126 9.13 23.36 -6.48
C GLY A 126 9.95 24.57 -6.01
N TYR A 127 9.75 25.06 -4.78
CA TYR A 127 10.46 26.22 -4.26
C TYR A 127 11.98 26.05 -4.41
N ARG A 128 12.62 27.05 -5.02
CA ARG A 128 13.99 26.96 -5.53
C ARG A 128 15.05 27.39 -4.52
N GLY A 129 14.64 28.09 -3.46
CA GLY A 129 15.53 28.55 -2.39
C GLY A 129 16.05 27.40 -1.51
N THR A 130 17.09 27.72 -0.73
CA THR A 130 17.74 26.78 0.19
C THR A 130 17.15 26.80 1.61
N MET A 131 16.39 27.85 1.94
CA MET A 131 15.70 28.06 3.21
C MET A 131 14.40 28.82 2.99
N PHE A 132 13.41 28.58 3.84
CA PHE A 132 12.14 29.32 3.82
C PHE A 132 12.26 30.66 4.56
N PRO A 133 11.43 31.66 4.20
CA PRO A 133 11.16 32.81 5.05
C PRO A 133 10.51 32.38 6.38
N ASP A 134 10.78 33.15 7.44
CA ASP A 134 10.34 32.80 8.80
C ASP A 134 8.81 32.73 8.90
N TRP A 135 8.09 33.53 8.09
CA TRP A 135 6.64 33.61 8.12
C TRP A 135 5.95 32.26 7.92
N VAL A 136 6.54 31.32 7.18
CA VAL A 136 5.94 30.01 6.86
C VAL A 136 5.63 29.21 8.13
N GLY A 137 6.45 29.37 9.18
CA GLY A 137 6.28 28.71 10.48
C GLY A 137 5.76 29.62 11.61
N GLN A 138 5.46 30.89 11.32
CA GLN A 138 5.09 31.84 12.36
C GLN A 138 3.71 31.56 12.96
N CYS A 139 3.63 31.58 14.29
CA CYS A 139 2.38 31.37 15.06
C CYS A 139 1.26 32.38 14.73
N SER A 140 1.58 33.49 14.05
CA SER A 140 0.58 34.49 13.63
C SER A 140 -0.44 33.95 12.61
N TYR A 141 -0.12 32.87 11.89
CA TYR A 141 -1.03 32.13 11.01
C TYR A 141 -1.94 31.18 11.81
N HIS A 142 -2.74 31.78 12.68
CA HIS A 142 -3.55 31.09 13.68
C HIS A 142 -4.67 30.22 13.09
N ASN A 143 -5.06 30.46 11.83
CA ASN A 143 -6.11 29.72 11.13
C ASN A 143 -5.57 28.65 10.16
N MET A 144 -4.24 28.52 10.03
CA MET A 144 -3.64 27.56 9.10
C MET A 144 -3.80 26.13 9.62
N THR A 145 -4.56 25.32 8.90
CA THR A 145 -4.92 23.94 9.25
C THR A 145 -4.22 22.89 8.41
N SER A 146 -3.76 23.26 7.21
CA SER A 146 -3.07 22.38 6.28
C SER A 146 -1.86 23.10 5.66
N LEU A 147 -0.69 22.47 5.72
CA LEU A 147 0.52 22.94 5.07
C LEU A 147 1.13 21.80 4.26
N GLU A 148 1.43 22.07 3.01
CA GLU A 148 2.03 21.12 2.08
C GLU A 148 3.26 21.75 1.42
N MET A 149 4.37 21.04 1.41
CA MET A 149 5.60 21.47 0.77
C MET A 149 6.15 20.32 -0.06
N ARG A 150 6.26 20.51 -1.38
CA ARG A 150 6.63 19.44 -2.31
C ARG A 150 7.70 19.86 -3.30
N GLY A 151 8.69 18.99 -3.51
CA GLY A 151 9.72 19.18 -4.53
C GLY A 151 10.67 20.35 -4.26
N CYS A 152 10.81 20.78 -3.00
CA CYS A 152 11.72 21.85 -2.57
C CYS A 152 13.16 21.32 -2.45
N ARG A 153 13.71 20.79 -3.56
CA ARG A 153 14.89 19.91 -3.56
C ARG A 153 16.17 20.55 -3.01
N ASN A 154 16.32 21.87 -3.14
CA ASN A 154 17.51 22.59 -2.66
C ASN A 154 17.44 22.95 -1.17
N CYS A 155 16.27 22.83 -0.54
CA CYS A 155 16.11 23.15 0.86
C CYS A 155 16.87 22.13 1.72
N TRP A 156 17.77 22.62 2.57
CA TRP A 156 18.57 21.78 3.48
C TRP A 156 18.08 21.84 4.92
N VAL A 157 17.11 22.72 5.22
CA VAL A 157 16.49 22.89 6.54
C VAL A 157 15.00 23.19 6.39
N LEU A 158 14.19 22.54 7.23
CA LEU A 158 12.75 22.76 7.31
C LEU A 158 12.45 24.01 8.16
N PRO A 159 11.38 24.77 7.85
CA PRO A 159 10.93 25.89 8.69
C PRO A 159 10.45 25.41 10.07
N SER A 160 10.37 26.34 11.03
CA SER A 160 9.87 26.09 12.39
C SER A 160 8.35 25.93 12.40
N LEU A 161 7.85 24.73 12.09
CA LEU A 161 6.41 24.49 11.91
C LEU A 161 5.67 24.12 13.21
N GLY A 162 6.40 23.74 14.25
CA GLY A 162 5.79 23.30 15.51
C GLY A 162 4.97 24.37 16.23
N GLN A 163 5.16 25.64 15.88
CA GLN A 163 4.48 26.79 16.50
C GLN A 163 3.14 27.16 15.84
N LEU A 164 2.71 26.43 14.80
CA LEU A 164 1.44 26.69 14.12
C LEU A 164 0.27 26.12 14.93
N PRO A 165 -0.59 26.97 15.53
CA PRO A 165 -1.49 26.56 16.59
C PRO A 165 -2.68 25.70 16.14
N ALA A 166 -3.12 25.85 14.89
CA ALA A 166 -4.28 25.16 14.31
C ALA A 166 -3.88 24.10 13.28
N LEU A 167 -2.58 23.86 13.04
CA LEU A 167 -2.11 22.94 12.02
C LEU A 167 -2.57 21.52 12.34
N THR A 168 -3.34 20.90 11.43
CA THR A 168 -3.89 19.55 11.58
C THR A 168 -3.29 18.55 10.59
N ARG A 169 -2.85 19.03 9.43
CA ARG A 169 -2.21 18.24 8.37
C ARG A 169 -0.92 18.91 7.93
N LEU A 170 0.16 18.15 7.94
CA LEU A 170 1.46 18.58 7.44
C LEU A 170 2.00 17.52 6.48
N GLU A 171 2.32 17.95 5.27
CA GLU A 171 2.89 17.10 4.22
C GLU A 171 4.18 17.70 3.68
N ILE A 172 5.25 16.92 3.70
CA ILE A 172 6.59 17.35 3.27
C ILE A 172 7.15 16.26 2.35
N SER A 173 7.32 16.58 1.06
CA SER A 173 7.84 15.62 0.08
C SER A 173 8.92 16.21 -0.83
N GLY A 174 9.90 15.39 -1.23
CA GLY A 174 10.90 15.76 -2.22
C GLY A 174 11.91 16.82 -1.77
N PHE A 175 12.38 16.75 -0.51
CA PHE A 175 13.47 17.58 0.01
C PHE A 175 14.81 16.82 -0.04
N ASP A 176 15.47 16.87 -1.19
CA ASP A 176 16.68 16.09 -1.47
C ASP A 176 17.90 16.47 -0.60
N MET A 177 17.95 17.66 -0.01
CA MET A 177 19.13 18.17 0.73
C MET A 177 18.97 18.16 2.25
N VAL A 178 17.77 17.90 2.78
CA VAL A 178 17.55 17.82 4.24
C VAL A 178 18.19 16.54 4.77
N LYS A 179 19.16 16.69 5.67
CA LYS A 179 19.83 15.57 6.35
C LYS A 179 19.30 15.28 7.75
N LYS A 180 18.94 16.33 8.49
CA LYS A 180 18.47 16.23 9.87
C LYS A 180 17.21 17.08 10.05
N ILE A 181 16.17 16.48 10.63
CA ILE A 181 15.05 17.22 11.22
C ILE A 181 15.43 17.49 12.68
N GLY A 182 15.89 18.71 12.96
CA GLY A 182 16.40 19.10 14.26
C GLY A 182 15.38 19.83 15.15
N GLY A 183 15.83 20.24 16.33
CA GLY A 183 15.04 20.99 17.33
C GLY A 183 14.32 22.23 16.79
N SER A 184 14.88 22.89 15.77
CA SER A 184 14.29 24.07 15.12
C SER A 184 12.96 23.78 14.43
N PHE A 185 12.66 22.52 14.11
CA PHE A 185 11.38 22.12 13.56
C PHE A 185 10.23 22.33 14.55
N TYR A 186 10.50 22.17 15.85
CA TYR A 186 9.52 22.27 16.93
C TYR A 186 9.33 23.69 17.47
N LYS A 187 10.41 24.46 17.60
CA LYS A 187 10.41 25.79 18.24
C LYS A 187 10.89 26.89 17.28
N GLY A 188 10.34 28.09 17.46
CA GLY A 188 10.93 29.33 16.95
C GLY A 188 12.17 29.75 17.76
N ASP A 189 12.83 30.82 17.33
CA ASP A 189 14.08 31.36 17.85
C ASP A 189 13.98 31.96 19.28
N GLY A 190 13.74 31.11 20.27
CA GLY A 190 14.23 31.30 21.64
C GLY A 190 13.66 32.46 22.46
N THR A 191 12.64 33.20 22.02
CA THR A 191 12.03 34.22 22.89
C THR A 191 11.14 33.58 23.94
N HIS A 192 11.47 33.76 25.22
CA HIS A 192 10.87 33.25 26.45
C HIS A 192 9.37 33.57 26.68
N GLN A 193 8.50 33.33 25.70
CA GLN A 193 7.06 33.31 25.90
C GLN A 193 6.66 31.84 26.03
N HIS A 194 6.07 31.50 27.18
CA HIS A 194 5.49 30.22 27.59
C HIS A 194 5.64 29.07 26.59
N GLN A 195 6.39 28.02 26.97
CA GLN A 195 6.61 26.80 26.20
C GLN A 195 5.28 26.13 25.82
N GLU A 196 4.64 26.60 24.74
CA GLU A 196 3.49 25.90 24.18
C GLU A 196 3.97 24.60 23.55
N THR A 197 3.26 23.51 23.83
CA THR A 197 3.51 22.20 23.24
C THR A 197 3.56 22.33 21.72
N PRO A 198 4.68 21.94 21.06
CA PRO A 198 4.76 21.93 19.61
C PRO A 198 3.63 21.09 18.99
N PHE A 199 3.23 21.43 17.77
CA PHE A 199 2.24 20.70 16.97
C PHE A 199 0.98 20.26 17.75
N ARG A 200 0.48 21.11 18.67
CA ARG A 200 -0.64 20.84 19.59
C ARG A 200 -1.96 20.39 18.95
N SER A 201 -2.12 20.60 17.64
CA SER A 201 -3.31 20.30 16.86
C SER A 201 -3.08 19.29 15.74
N LEU A 202 -1.82 18.86 15.51
CA LEU A 202 -1.46 18.06 14.36
C LEU A 202 -2.03 16.65 14.48
N LYS A 203 -2.73 16.20 13.43
CA LYS A 203 -3.37 14.88 13.36
C LYS A 203 -2.74 13.98 12.31
N SER A 204 -2.22 14.56 11.22
CA SER A 204 -1.61 13.83 10.11
C SER A 204 -0.28 14.48 9.76
N LEU A 205 0.78 13.67 9.77
CA LEU A 205 2.14 14.04 9.39
C LEU A 205 2.64 13.05 8.35
N HIS A 206 3.02 13.56 7.18
CA HIS A 206 3.47 12.76 6.04
C HIS A 206 4.82 13.27 5.53
N PHE A 207 5.78 12.36 5.43
CA PHE A 207 7.08 12.57 4.79
C PHE A 207 7.23 11.62 3.61
N ASP A 208 7.68 12.13 2.46
CA ASP A 208 7.84 11.32 1.25
C ASP A 208 9.04 11.78 0.39
N ASP A 209 9.70 10.85 -0.32
CA ASP A 209 10.87 11.11 -1.18
C ASP A 209 11.95 12.02 -0.52
N MET A 210 12.25 11.82 0.77
CA MET A 210 13.26 12.61 1.52
C MET A 210 14.65 11.95 1.40
N ARG A 211 15.26 12.04 0.22
CA ARG A 211 16.41 11.19 -0.19
C ARG A 211 17.67 11.26 0.66
N CYS A 212 17.96 12.41 1.29
CA CYS A 212 19.14 12.57 2.15
C CYS A 212 18.83 12.58 3.64
N TRP A 213 17.57 12.37 4.04
CA TRP A 213 17.18 12.47 5.44
C TRP A 213 17.72 11.28 6.23
N GLU A 214 18.58 11.56 7.22
CA GLU A 214 19.32 10.59 8.02
C GLU A 214 18.79 10.53 9.46
N GLU A 215 18.52 11.69 10.08
CA GLU A 215 18.22 11.79 11.51
C GLU A 215 16.96 12.63 11.82
N TRP A 216 16.19 12.19 12.81
CA TRP A 216 15.15 12.97 13.45
C TRP A 216 15.49 13.17 14.93
N GLU A 217 15.72 14.41 15.33
CA GLU A 217 15.99 14.76 16.72
C GLU A 217 14.72 14.68 17.57
N SER A 218 14.78 13.91 18.65
CA SER A 218 13.71 13.87 19.65
C SER A 218 13.57 15.22 20.34
N TYR A 219 12.33 15.61 20.63
CA TYR A 219 12.07 16.75 21.50
C TYR A 219 12.33 16.33 22.95
N GLU A 220 13.34 16.94 23.59
CA GLU A 220 13.62 16.72 25.01
C GLU A 220 12.50 17.38 25.85
N CYS A 221 11.74 16.56 26.57
CA CYS A 221 10.79 17.00 27.58
C CYS A 221 11.08 16.29 28.90
N ASP A 222 10.98 17.02 30.02
CA ASP A 222 11.20 16.46 31.35
C ASP A 222 10.03 15.55 31.78
N ASP A 223 8.85 15.72 31.18
CA ASP A 223 7.60 14.98 31.46
C ASP A 223 6.88 14.50 30.17
N ASP A 224 6.19 13.35 30.24
CA ASP A 224 5.41 12.74 29.12
C ASP A 224 4.26 13.67 28.62
N ASP A 225 3.79 14.60 29.46
CA ASP A 225 2.68 15.52 29.17
C ASP A 225 3.04 16.64 28.17
N ASP A 226 4.34 16.90 27.94
CA ASP A 226 4.85 17.94 27.05
C ASP A 226 5.32 17.41 25.68
N ALA A 227 4.92 16.18 25.31
CA ALA A 227 5.29 15.56 24.05
C ALA A 227 4.87 16.43 22.84
N PRO A 228 5.73 16.59 21.81
CA PRO A 228 5.54 17.53 20.70
C PRO A 228 4.42 17.15 19.72
N PHE A 229 3.71 16.03 19.93
CA PHE A 229 2.68 15.53 19.01
C PHE A 229 1.49 14.94 19.77
N PRO A 230 0.81 15.72 20.63
CA PRO A 230 -0.18 15.17 21.56
C PRO A 230 -1.42 14.58 20.86
N LYS A 231 -1.74 15.07 19.65
CA LYS A 231 -2.95 14.68 18.88
C LYS A 231 -2.65 13.95 17.57
N LEU A 232 -1.39 13.59 17.33
CA LEU A 232 -1.00 12.96 16.07
C LEU A 232 -1.64 11.58 15.95
N GLU A 233 -2.50 11.38 14.95
CA GLU A 233 -3.24 10.15 14.71
C GLU A 233 -2.60 9.30 13.62
N THR A 234 -1.92 9.92 12.66
CA THR A 234 -1.32 9.26 11.49
C THR A 234 0.06 9.83 11.21
N LEU A 235 1.06 8.95 11.21
CA LEU A 235 2.43 9.22 10.79
C LEU A 235 2.78 8.32 9.61
N GLU A 236 3.11 8.93 8.48
CA GLU A 236 3.50 8.25 7.25
C GLU A 236 4.88 8.73 6.81
N ILE A 237 5.78 7.78 6.52
CA ILE A 237 7.15 8.05 6.08
C ILE A 237 7.46 7.12 4.91
N TRP A 238 7.44 7.64 3.69
CA TRP A 238 7.60 6.86 2.46
C TRP A 238 8.87 7.26 1.71
N ASP A 239 9.54 6.30 1.09
CA ASP A 239 10.67 6.50 0.20
C ASP A 239 11.78 7.42 0.76
N CYS A 240 12.10 7.23 2.04
CA CYS A 240 13.17 7.91 2.77
C CYS A 240 14.35 6.94 3.00
N PRO A 241 15.22 6.67 2.01
CA PRO A 241 16.13 5.53 2.02
C PRO A 241 17.24 5.63 3.07
N LYS A 242 17.65 6.84 3.47
CA LYS A 242 18.77 7.07 4.41
C LYS A 242 18.35 7.21 5.87
N LEU A 243 17.05 7.14 6.17
CA LEU A 243 16.55 7.37 7.51
C LEU A 243 17.07 6.29 8.46
N ARG A 244 17.94 6.68 9.40
CA ARG A 244 18.59 5.79 10.38
C ARG A 244 18.26 6.16 11.82
N GLY A 245 18.07 7.45 12.11
CA GLY A 245 17.84 7.97 13.45
C GLY A 245 16.48 7.59 14.04
N ASP A 246 16.37 7.69 15.37
CA ASP A 246 15.15 7.36 16.12
C ASP A 246 13.97 8.25 15.72
N LEU A 247 12.76 7.66 15.74
CA LEU A 247 11.53 8.43 15.64
C LEU A 247 11.21 9.11 16.99
N PRO A 248 10.29 10.10 17.02
CA PRO A 248 9.80 10.65 18.29
C PRO A 248 9.41 9.54 19.26
N THR A 249 9.94 9.55 20.48
CA THR A 249 9.90 8.39 21.39
C THR A 249 8.50 8.07 21.91
N PHE A 250 7.62 9.07 22.02
CA PHE A 250 6.25 8.91 22.54
C PHE A 250 5.24 9.64 21.64
N LEU A 251 4.24 8.90 21.18
CA LEU A 251 3.14 9.40 20.34
C LEU A 251 1.79 8.93 20.91
N PRO A 252 1.20 9.64 21.88
CA PRO A 252 0.09 9.14 22.70
C PRO A 252 -1.19 8.83 21.92
N SER A 253 -1.48 9.62 20.88
CA SER A 253 -2.73 9.52 20.09
C SER A 253 -2.57 8.72 18.78
N LEU A 254 -1.40 8.15 18.51
CA LEU A 254 -1.08 7.57 17.21
C LEU A 254 -1.90 6.31 16.95
N LYS A 255 -2.68 6.33 15.87
CA LYS A 255 -3.51 5.20 15.41
C LYS A 255 -2.86 4.46 14.25
N GLN A 256 -2.10 5.17 13.41
CA GLN A 256 -1.50 4.62 12.20
C GLN A 256 -0.04 5.06 12.07
N LEU A 257 0.85 4.09 11.92
CA LEU A 257 2.27 4.30 11.61
C LEU A 257 2.63 3.50 10.37
N HIS A 258 2.87 4.18 9.26
CA HIS A 258 3.27 3.53 8.00
C HIS A 258 4.63 4.03 7.54
N ILE A 259 5.58 3.12 7.48
CA ILE A 259 6.94 3.37 7.02
C ILE A 259 7.21 2.47 5.82
N ARG A 260 7.52 3.05 4.66
CA ARG A 260 7.69 2.32 3.40
C ARG A 260 8.89 2.83 2.62
N GLY A 261 9.59 1.94 1.92
CA GLY A 261 10.73 2.34 1.09
C GLY A 261 11.92 2.92 1.88
N CYS A 262 11.97 2.72 3.20
CA CYS A 262 13.07 3.19 4.05
C CYS A 262 14.15 2.13 4.17
N GLU A 263 15.14 2.15 3.26
CA GLU A 263 16.12 1.07 3.15
C GLU A 263 17.00 0.93 4.40
N GLU A 264 17.47 2.04 4.99
CA GLU A 264 18.44 2.04 6.09
C GLU A 264 17.82 2.14 7.49
N ILE A 265 16.51 1.86 7.61
CA ILE A 265 15.77 2.02 8.87
C ILE A 265 16.31 1.13 10.00
N GLY A 266 16.98 1.76 10.97
CA GLY A 266 17.51 1.13 12.19
C GLY A 266 16.96 1.75 13.47
N CYS A 267 15.86 2.51 13.36
CA CYS A 267 15.30 3.34 14.42
C CYS A 267 14.51 2.55 15.46
N TYR A 268 14.43 3.07 16.69
CA TYR A 268 13.41 2.65 17.65
C TYR A 268 12.04 3.22 17.26
N LEU A 269 11.02 2.35 17.23
CA LEU A 269 9.64 2.78 17.05
C LEU A 269 9.10 3.57 18.26
N PRO A 270 8.17 4.51 18.03
CA PRO A 270 7.51 5.27 19.09
C PRO A 270 6.69 4.37 20.03
N ARG A 271 6.66 4.70 21.32
CA ARG A 271 5.63 4.23 22.25
C ARG A 271 4.29 4.85 21.82
N ALA A 272 3.39 4.04 21.30
CA ALA A 272 2.12 4.47 20.70
C ALA A 272 0.94 3.61 21.22
N PRO A 273 0.38 3.91 22.40
CA PRO A 273 -0.58 3.02 23.09
C PRO A 273 -1.91 2.84 22.35
N MET A 274 -2.26 3.73 21.41
CA MET A 274 -3.51 3.69 20.65
C MET A 274 -3.37 3.10 19.23
N ILE A 275 -2.22 2.48 18.92
CA ILE A 275 -1.93 2.03 17.55
C ILE A 275 -2.89 0.93 17.09
N ARG A 276 -3.39 1.09 15.86
CA ARG A 276 -4.30 0.14 15.20
C ARG A 276 -3.74 -0.40 13.90
N SER A 277 -2.88 0.38 13.23
CA SER A 277 -2.29 0.01 11.96
C SER A 277 -0.79 0.29 12.01
N LEU A 278 0.01 -0.76 11.89
CA LEU A 278 1.46 -0.67 11.81
C LEU A 278 1.93 -1.31 10.51
N ILE A 279 2.58 -0.52 9.65
CA ILE A 279 3.15 -1.01 8.39
C ILE A 279 4.60 -0.57 8.37
N ILE A 280 5.53 -1.52 8.31
CA ILE A 280 6.96 -1.24 8.19
C ILE A 280 7.51 -2.05 7.05
N SER A 281 8.11 -1.36 6.08
CA SER A 281 8.85 -1.97 4.97
C SER A 281 10.13 -1.20 4.71
N GLY A 282 11.26 -1.90 4.91
CA GLY A 282 12.63 -1.42 4.72
C GLY A 282 13.57 -2.61 4.50
N LYS A 283 14.84 -2.36 4.16
CA LYS A 283 15.85 -3.42 4.06
C LYS A 283 16.46 -3.74 5.43
N GLN A 284 16.61 -2.72 6.27
CA GLN A 284 17.09 -2.83 7.65
C GLN A 284 15.94 -3.01 8.63
N GLU A 285 16.30 -3.47 9.82
CA GLU A 285 15.36 -3.85 10.86
C GLU A 285 15.11 -2.70 11.83
N ALA A 286 13.85 -2.25 11.91
CA ALA A 286 13.44 -1.35 12.97
C ALA A 286 13.38 -2.11 14.31
N ARG A 287 13.65 -1.41 15.41
CA ARG A 287 13.61 -1.99 16.76
C ARG A 287 12.35 -1.56 17.47
N MET A 288 11.70 -2.49 18.16
CA MET A 288 10.52 -2.21 18.95
C MET A 288 10.85 -2.34 20.43
N ARG A 289 10.53 -1.32 21.23
CA ARG A 289 10.66 -1.40 22.69
C ARG A 289 9.47 -2.13 23.30
N GLU A 290 8.26 -1.77 22.88
CA GLU A 290 7.00 -2.39 23.32
C GLU A 290 5.96 -2.29 22.18
N LEU A 291 5.27 -3.40 21.87
CA LEU A 291 4.18 -3.44 20.90
C LEU A 291 2.82 -3.54 21.61
N PRO A 292 1.89 -2.59 21.42
CA PRO A 292 0.54 -2.72 21.92
C PRO A 292 -0.27 -3.67 21.03
N LEU A 293 -0.20 -4.98 21.30
CA LEU A 293 -0.89 -5.99 20.49
C LEU A 293 -2.41 -6.04 20.68
N SER A 294 -2.94 -5.48 21.78
CA SER A 294 -4.37 -5.61 22.14
C SER A 294 -5.32 -4.86 21.21
N MET A 295 -4.90 -3.70 20.69
CA MET A 295 -5.71 -2.84 19.82
C MET A 295 -5.31 -2.89 18.34
N LEU A 296 -4.22 -3.59 18.03
CA LEU A 296 -3.68 -3.65 16.69
C LEU A 296 -4.61 -4.45 15.76
N GLU A 297 -5.09 -3.81 14.69
CA GLU A 297 -6.01 -4.40 13.72
C GLU A 297 -5.29 -4.83 12.44
N ARG A 298 -4.26 -4.09 12.03
CA ARG A 298 -3.47 -4.35 10.83
C ARG A 298 -1.99 -4.27 11.14
N LEU A 299 -1.25 -5.31 10.78
CA LEU A 299 0.19 -5.36 10.92
C LEU A 299 0.83 -5.81 9.61
N TRP A 300 1.84 -5.07 9.16
CA TRP A 300 2.73 -5.50 8.10
C TRP A 300 4.16 -5.29 8.56
N VAL A 301 4.95 -6.36 8.58
CA VAL A 301 6.36 -6.34 8.96
C VAL A 301 7.24 -6.89 7.84
N ASN A 302 8.46 -6.37 7.78
CA ASN A 302 9.48 -6.73 6.81
C ASN A 302 10.78 -7.01 7.58
N GLY A 303 11.44 -8.14 7.31
CA GLY A 303 12.68 -8.54 7.99
C GLY A 303 12.47 -9.42 9.22
N GLU A 304 13.55 -10.01 9.72
CA GLU A 304 13.52 -11.07 10.74
C GLU A 304 13.33 -10.54 12.16
N GLN A 305 14.13 -9.55 12.58
CA GLN A 305 14.06 -9.05 13.97
C GLN A 305 12.68 -8.48 14.34
N LEU A 306 11.99 -7.85 13.39
CA LEU A 306 10.63 -7.34 13.63
C LEU A 306 9.61 -8.48 13.79
N VAL A 307 9.80 -9.58 13.05
CA VAL A 307 8.97 -10.78 13.18
C VAL A 307 9.27 -11.49 14.50
N ASP A 308 10.54 -11.61 14.89
CA ASP A 308 10.92 -12.19 16.18
C ASP A 308 10.38 -11.37 17.35
N SER A 309 10.54 -10.04 17.31
CA SER A 309 9.97 -9.13 18.33
C SER A 309 8.46 -9.22 18.40
N LEU A 310 7.80 -9.35 17.24
CA LEU A 310 6.36 -9.56 17.16
C LEU A 310 5.98 -10.90 17.80
N PHE A 311 6.67 -11.98 17.46
CA PHE A 311 6.36 -13.30 17.95
C PHE A 311 6.61 -13.41 19.46
N GLU A 312 7.70 -12.83 19.97
CA GLU A 312 7.94 -12.68 21.40
C GLU A 312 6.81 -11.89 22.07
N ALA A 313 6.39 -10.75 21.52
CA ALA A 313 5.27 -9.99 22.06
C ALA A 313 3.96 -10.78 22.05
N MET A 314 3.73 -11.62 21.03
CA MET A 314 2.56 -12.50 20.92
C MET A 314 2.54 -13.62 21.97
N THR A 315 3.71 -14.11 22.41
CA THR A 315 3.77 -15.09 23.53
C THR A 315 3.27 -14.49 24.85
N HIS A 316 3.51 -13.20 25.06
CA HIS A 316 3.14 -12.48 26.28
C HIS A 316 1.73 -11.87 26.19
N THR A 317 1.31 -11.43 24.99
CA THR A 317 0.05 -10.75 24.75
C THR A 317 -0.64 -11.29 23.50
N GLN A 318 -1.79 -11.95 23.68
CA GLN A 318 -2.56 -12.48 22.55
C GLN A 318 -3.21 -11.33 21.75
N PRO A 319 -2.90 -11.17 20.44
CA PRO A 319 -3.49 -10.11 19.62
C PRO A 319 -4.94 -10.46 19.29
N THR A 320 -5.88 -10.03 20.14
CA THR A 320 -7.31 -10.36 19.98
C THR A 320 -8.01 -9.50 18.92
N SER A 321 -7.42 -8.39 18.47
CA SER A 321 -8.02 -7.48 17.49
C SER A 321 -7.43 -7.58 16.08
N LEU A 322 -6.38 -8.38 15.88
CA LEU A 322 -5.59 -8.41 14.64
C LEU A 322 -6.36 -9.10 13.52
N LYS A 323 -6.78 -8.33 12.52
CA LYS A 323 -7.56 -8.79 11.36
C LYS A 323 -6.68 -9.09 10.14
N GLU A 324 -5.59 -8.34 9.97
CA GLU A 324 -4.69 -8.46 8.83
C GLU A 324 -3.24 -8.55 9.30
N LEU A 325 -2.54 -9.59 8.84
CA LEU A 325 -1.12 -9.81 9.11
C LEU A 325 -0.38 -10.00 7.79
N GLY A 326 0.61 -9.16 7.55
CA GLY A 326 1.57 -9.25 6.46
C GLY A 326 2.97 -9.49 6.99
N ILE A 327 3.66 -10.51 6.47
CA ILE A 327 5.06 -10.79 6.77
C ILE A 327 5.82 -10.84 5.45
N SER A 328 6.98 -10.21 5.40
CA SER A 328 7.78 -10.14 4.17
C SER A 328 9.29 -10.20 4.38
N ASN A 329 9.99 -10.77 3.40
CA ASN A 329 11.46 -10.83 3.29
C ASN A 329 12.18 -11.40 4.54
N CYS A 330 11.66 -12.47 5.13
CA CYS A 330 12.37 -13.19 6.21
C CYS A 330 13.32 -14.23 5.60
N SER A 331 14.63 -14.12 5.85
CA SER A 331 15.62 -15.03 5.26
C SER A 331 15.86 -16.30 6.10
N SER A 332 15.44 -16.31 7.35
CA SER A 332 15.41 -17.43 8.29
C SER A 332 14.04 -18.08 8.38
N ALA A 333 13.98 -19.23 9.08
CA ALA A 333 12.73 -19.91 9.35
C ALA A 333 11.96 -19.20 10.46
N ILE A 334 10.71 -18.82 10.16
CA ILE A 334 9.80 -18.19 11.12
C ILE A 334 8.77 -19.23 11.57
N SER A 335 8.61 -19.39 12.88
CA SER A 335 7.59 -20.27 13.47
C SER A 335 6.61 -19.45 14.28
N PHE A 336 5.32 -19.53 13.94
CA PHE A 336 4.30 -18.77 14.66
C PHE A 336 4.24 -19.23 16.14
N PRO A 337 4.17 -18.30 17.11
CA PRO A 337 4.17 -18.65 18.52
C PRO A 337 2.83 -19.28 18.94
N GLY A 338 2.90 -20.34 19.75
CA GLY A 338 1.74 -21.04 20.30
C GLY A 338 1.13 -22.09 19.37
N ASP A 339 -0.09 -22.53 19.65
CA ASP A 339 -0.77 -23.63 18.94
C ASP A 339 -1.61 -23.16 17.75
N ALA A 340 -1.78 -21.85 17.52
CA ALA A 340 -2.67 -21.30 16.49
C ALA A 340 -2.38 -19.85 16.10
N LEU A 341 -2.82 -19.46 14.89
CA LEU A 341 -2.87 -18.05 14.47
C LEU A 341 -3.88 -17.26 15.33
N PRO A 342 -3.74 -15.92 15.41
CA PRO A 342 -4.67 -15.08 16.17
C PRO A 342 -6.13 -15.33 15.76
N PRO A 343 -7.06 -15.51 16.72
CA PRO A 343 -8.42 -15.95 16.42
C PRO A 343 -9.26 -14.91 15.67
N SER A 344 -8.84 -13.64 15.63
CA SER A 344 -9.49 -12.57 14.85
C SER A 344 -8.90 -12.39 13.46
N LEU A 345 -7.84 -13.13 13.12
CA LEU A 345 -7.12 -12.97 11.86
C LEU A 345 -7.97 -13.46 10.69
N LYS A 346 -8.25 -12.54 9.76
CA LYS A 346 -9.03 -12.78 8.54
C LYS A 346 -8.15 -12.83 7.31
N GLN A 347 -7.06 -12.06 7.29
CA GLN A 347 -6.18 -11.96 6.14
C GLN A 347 -4.74 -12.24 6.55
N LEU A 348 -4.09 -13.14 5.82
CA LEU A 348 -2.68 -13.46 5.96
C LEU A 348 -1.95 -13.22 4.63
N ARG A 349 -0.87 -12.45 4.68
CA ARG A 349 0.01 -12.20 3.53
C ARG A 349 1.44 -12.62 3.90
N ILE A 350 2.05 -13.49 3.10
CA ILE A 350 3.43 -13.96 3.29
C ILE A 350 4.17 -13.78 1.98
N ASN A 351 5.23 -12.97 1.99
CA ASN A 351 5.99 -12.67 0.77
C ASN A 351 7.49 -12.87 0.97
N ASN A 352 8.16 -13.65 0.11
CA ASN A 352 9.61 -13.80 0.10
C ASN A 352 10.22 -14.27 1.46
N CYS A 353 9.52 -15.08 2.25
CA CYS A 353 10.02 -15.68 3.50
C CYS A 353 10.55 -17.11 3.27
N LYS A 354 11.81 -17.45 3.56
CA LYS A 354 12.36 -18.77 3.15
C LYS A 354 11.62 -19.96 3.75
N ASN A 355 11.41 -19.98 5.07
CA ASN A 355 10.67 -21.06 5.74
C ASN A 355 9.61 -20.45 6.67
N VAL A 356 8.35 -20.86 6.53
CA VAL A 356 7.26 -20.46 7.45
C VAL A 356 6.64 -21.71 8.03
N GLU A 357 6.93 -21.97 9.30
CA GLU A 357 6.35 -23.10 10.03
C GLU A 357 5.09 -22.64 10.75
N PHE A 358 3.97 -23.26 10.40
CA PHE A 358 2.73 -23.12 11.15
C PHE A 358 2.70 -24.14 12.29
N PRO A 359 2.15 -23.79 13.45
CA PRO A 359 1.98 -24.75 14.54
C PRO A 359 1.06 -25.87 14.08
N MET A 360 1.65 -27.04 13.82
CA MET A 360 0.93 -28.29 13.54
C MET A 360 1.07 -29.21 14.74
N GLN A 361 -0.05 -29.68 15.30
CA GLN A 361 0.00 -30.74 16.31
C GLN A 361 0.52 -32.02 15.66
N HIS A 362 1.80 -32.31 15.82
CA HIS A 362 2.30 -33.66 15.63
C HIS A 362 1.68 -34.55 16.72
N GLN A 363 1.00 -35.62 16.31
CA GLN A 363 0.69 -36.72 17.22
C GLN A 363 2.00 -37.18 17.84
N GLN A 364 2.18 -36.95 19.15
CA GLN A 364 3.26 -37.58 19.89
C GLN A 364 2.97 -39.08 19.99
N HIS A 365 3.41 -39.85 18.99
CA HIS A 365 3.71 -41.27 19.18
C HIS A 365 5.13 -41.50 19.72
N HIS A 366 5.71 -40.52 20.43
CA HIS A 366 6.88 -40.72 21.28
C HIS A 366 6.48 -41.07 22.72
N SER A 367 5.72 -42.16 22.85
CA SER A 367 5.56 -42.87 24.13
C SER A 367 5.18 -44.30 23.82
N LEU A 368 6.14 -45.09 23.31
CA LEU A 368 6.16 -46.56 23.43
C LEU A 368 7.53 -47.20 23.07
N THR A 369 8.62 -46.44 23.00
CA THR A 369 10.01 -46.97 22.91
C THR A 369 10.95 -46.39 23.97
N ARG A 370 10.40 -46.01 25.14
CA ARG A 370 11.19 -45.63 26.32
C ARG A 370 10.61 -46.26 27.59
N THR A 371 10.45 -47.57 27.57
CA THR A 371 10.38 -48.42 28.77
C THR A 371 10.65 -49.83 28.31
N LEU A 372 11.93 -50.14 28.12
CA LEU A 372 12.53 -51.48 28.11
C LEU A 372 14.02 -51.25 27.90
N ASN A 373 14.67 -50.67 28.90
CA ASN A 373 16.11 -50.74 29.13
C ASN A 373 16.35 -50.27 30.57
N ASP A 374 15.94 -51.12 31.52
CA ASP A 374 16.82 -51.45 32.63
C ASP A 374 16.30 -52.70 33.36
N SER A 375 16.99 -53.82 33.13
CA SER A 375 17.34 -54.87 34.10
C SER A 375 17.52 -56.21 33.36
N THR A 376 18.78 -56.57 33.14
CA THR A 376 19.35 -57.92 33.22
C THR A 376 18.46 -59.13 32.86
N GLY A 377 18.80 -59.86 31.79
CA GLY A 377 18.36 -61.24 31.64
C GLY A 377 18.26 -61.72 30.19
N THR A 378 19.09 -62.69 29.86
CA THR A 378 19.05 -63.54 28.66
C THR A 378 17.71 -64.26 28.44
N TYR A 379 17.55 -64.79 27.22
CA TYR A 379 16.63 -65.86 26.77
C TYR A 379 15.42 -65.43 25.91
N GLN A 380 15.66 -65.43 24.59
CA GLN A 380 15.07 -66.32 23.56
C GLN A 380 13.57 -66.73 23.60
N PHE A 381 13.00 -66.68 22.39
CA PHE A 381 11.91 -67.50 21.81
C PHE A 381 10.45 -67.23 22.24
N ASN A 382 9.61 -66.81 21.29
CA ASN A 382 8.78 -67.67 20.42
C ASN A 382 7.43 -67.02 20.04
N ALA A 383 7.06 -67.22 18.77
CA ALA A 383 5.78 -66.85 18.18
C ALA A 383 4.60 -67.61 18.82
N VAL A 384 3.50 -66.94 19.18
CA VAL A 384 2.14 -67.50 19.07
C VAL A 384 1.10 -66.39 18.81
N ARG A 385 0.47 -66.54 17.65
CA ARG A 385 -0.89 -66.18 17.21
C ARG A 385 -1.96 -65.77 18.26
N LEU A 386 -2.88 -64.95 17.73
CA LEU A 386 -4.32 -64.74 18.04
C LEU A 386 -4.61 -63.74 19.17
N CYS A 387 -5.62 -62.87 19.09
CA CYS A 387 -6.95 -63.14 18.52
C CYS A 387 -7.71 -61.84 18.13
N THR A 388 -8.67 -62.01 17.23
CA THR A 388 -9.63 -61.06 16.63
C THR A 388 -10.61 -60.38 17.61
N SER A 389 -10.37 -60.46 18.92
CA SER A 389 -11.23 -59.91 19.98
C SER A 389 -10.79 -58.53 20.49
N VAL A 390 -9.63 -58.00 20.09
CA VAL A 390 -9.18 -56.63 20.45
C VAL A 390 -9.73 -55.56 19.48
N LEU A 391 -10.14 -55.96 18.27
CA LEU A 391 -10.78 -55.06 17.29
C LEU A 391 -12.15 -54.53 17.73
N LEU A 392 -12.82 -55.19 18.68
CA LEU A 392 -14.12 -54.75 19.20
C LEU A 392 -14.02 -53.81 20.41
N LEU A 393 -12.89 -53.80 21.13
CA LEU A 393 -12.66 -52.85 22.24
C LEU A 393 -12.17 -51.48 21.77
N LEU A 394 -11.58 -51.38 20.57
CA LEU A 394 -11.21 -50.09 19.96
C LEU A 394 -12.40 -49.36 19.32
N HIS A 395 -13.49 -50.06 18.99
CA HIS A 395 -14.69 -49.42 18.44
C HIS A 395 -15.55 -48.72 19.51
N HIS A 396 -15.35 -49.02 20.80
CA HIS A 396 -16.12 -48.46 21.92
C HIS A 396 -15.42 -47.34 22.71
N ALA A 397 -14.18 -46.98 22.37
CA ALA A 397 -13.54 -45.76 22.88
C ALA A 397 -13.97 -44.49 22.10
N LEU A 398 -14.85 -44.64 21.11
CA LEU A 398 -15.61 -43.59 20.45
C LEU A 398 -16.89 -43.26 21.24
N SER A 399 -16.76 -42.74 22.47
CA SER A 399 -17.80 -41.90 23.06
C SER A 399 -17.26 -41.14 24.27
N TYR A 400 -17.21 -39.82 24.13
CA TYR A 400 -17.33 -38.85 25.21
C TYR A 400 -16.26 -38.88 26.31
N THR A 401 -15.30 -37.95 26.25
CA THR A 401 -15.15 -36.85 27.23
C THR A 401 -14.05 -35.87 26.81
N GLN A 402 -14.42 -34.57 26.73
CA GLN A 402 -13.57 -33.36 26.63
C GLN A 402 -12.70 -33.16 25.37
N MET A 403 -13.37 -32.89 24.23
CA MET A 403 -12.77 -32.08 23.16
C MET A 403 -12.86 -30.60 23.53
N GLU A 404 -11.80 -30.03 24.09
CA GLU A 404 -11.56 -28.60 23.94
C GLU A 404 -11.18 -28.33 22.48
N ARG A 405 -11.96 -27.51 21.79
CA ARG A 405 -11.70 -27.05 20.42
C ARG A 405 -10.42 -26.19 20.41
N ARG A 406 -9.26 -26.82 20.22
CA ARG A 406 -8.00 -26.14 19.92
C ARG A 406 -7.99 -25.81 18.42
N SER A 407 -7.89 -24.52 18.10
CA SER A 407 -8.09 -23.98 16.75
C SER A 407 -6.97 -24.41 15.80
N LEU A 408 -7.34 -25.03 14.68
CA LEU A 408 -6.43 -25.26 13.56
C LEU A 408 -6.13 -23.91 12.86
N PRO A 409 -4.88 -23.61 12.50
CA PRO A 409 -4.43 -22.24 12.17
C PRO A 409 -5.18 -21.57 11.02
N PHE A 410 -5.76 -22.30 10.07
CA PHE A 410 -6.38 -21.73 8.86
C PHE A 410 -7.90 -21.64 8.88
N LEU A 411 -8.60 -22.14 9.92
CA LEU A 411 -10.07 -22.21 9.93
C LEU A 411 -10.76 -20.84 9.88
N VAL A 412 -10.09 -19.76 10.30
CA VAL A 412 -10.68 -18.40 10.40
C VAL A 412 -10.29 -17.49 9.24
N LEU A 413 -9.27 -17.86 8.45
CA LEU A 413 -8.76 -17.02 7.38
C LEU A 413 -9.76 -16.95 6.23
N GLU A 414 -10.08 -15.73 5.80
CA GLU A 414 -10.94 -15.43 4.65
C GLU A 414 -10.11 -15.17 3.38
N LYS A 415 -8.90 -14.63 3.53
CA LYS A 415 -7.99 -14.27 2.44
C LYS A 415 -6.55 -14.67 2.75
N VAL A 416 -5.90 -15.32 1.80
CA VAL A 416 -4.48 -15.68 1.88
C VAL A 416 -3.76 -15.23 0.62
N VAL A 417 -2.68 -14.46 0.79
CA VAL A 417 -1.79 -14.05 -0.31
C VAL A 417 -0.39 -14.58 -0.03
N ILE A 418 0.16 -15.32 -1.00
CA ILE A 418 1.44 -16.00 -0.86
C ILE A 418 2.30 -15.62 -2.05
N ASN A 419 3.51 -15.18 -1.78
CA ASN A 419 4.50 -14.85 -2.80
C ASN A 419 5.80 -15.60 -2.54
N GLY A 420 6.18 -16.43 -3.51
CA GLY A 420 7.35 -17.29 -3.51
C GLY A 420 7.01 -18.78 -3.46
N GLU A 421 7.92 -19.58 -3.99
CA GLU A 421 7.75 -21.03 -4.18
C GLU A 421 7.69 -21.83 -2.88
N GLN A 422 8.68 -21.70 -2.01
CA GLN A 422 8.76 -22.46 -0.75
C GLN A 422 7.54 -22.19 0.14
N GLN A 423 7.07 -20.94 0.15
CA GLN A 423 5.93 -20.47 0.94
C GLN A 423 4.64 -21.14 0.49
N VAL A 424 4.47 -21.36 -0.82
CA VAL A 424 3.30 -22.06 -1.37
C VAL A 424 3.30 -23.51 -0.91
N GLU A 425 4.43 -24.21 -1.00
CA GLU A 425 4.54 -25.60 -0.52
C GLU A 425 4.16 -25.73 0.96
N TYR A 426 4.71 -24.86 1.82
CA TYR A 426 4.41 -24.88 3.26
C TYR A 426 2.94 -24.58 3.57
N VAL A 427 2.38 -23.55 2.94
CA VAL A 427 0.97 -23.20 3.16
C VAL A 427 0.06 -24.32 2.64
N PHE A 428 0.42 -24.94 1.52
CA PHE A 428 -0.33 -26.07 0.96
C PHE A 428 -0.26 -27.31 1.86
N GLU A 429 0.92 -27.65 2.38
CA GLU A 429 1.09 -28.69 3.39
C GLU A 429 0.21 -28.39 4.61
N ALA A 430 0.20 -27.15 5.10
CA ALA A 430 -0.63 -26.77 6.23
C ALA A 430 -2.14 -26.84 5.91
N MET A 431 -2.54 -26.54 4.67
CA MET A 431 -3.93 -26.69 4.22
C MET A 431 -4.38 -28.15 4.13
N THR A 432 -3.50 -29.11 3.78
CA THR A 432 -3.86 -30.55 3.79
C THR A 432 -4.35 -31.01 5.17
N HIS A 433 -3.69 -30.52 6.22
CA HIS A 433 -3.95 -30.91 7.60
C HIS A 433 -5.12 -30.15 8.22
N THR A 434 -5.43 -28.95 7.72
CA THR A 434 -6.37 -28.03 8.39
C THR A 434 -7.69 -27.84 7.67
N GLN A 435 -7.80 -28.17 6.38
CA GLN A 435 -8.98 -27.99 5.52
C GLN A 435 -9.72 -26.67 5.78
N PRO A 436 -9.19 -25.52 5.32
CA PRO A 436 -9.77 -24.22 5.65
C PRO A 436 -11.21 -24.08 5.10
N THR A 437 -12.16 -23.91 6.02
CA THR A 437 -13.60 -23.81 5.70
C THR A 437 -14.10 -22.38 5.51
N SER A 438 -13.26 -21.38 5.82
CA SER A 438 -13.62 -19.96 5.72
C SER A 438 -12.90 -19.22 4.59
N LEU A 439 -11.90 -19.86 3.96
CA LEU A 439 -11.07 -19.24 2.93
C LEU A 439 -11.87 -18.96 1.67
N ARG A 440 -11.99 -17.69 1.27
CA ARG A 440 -12.74 -17.23 0.10
C ARG A 440 -11.82 -16.81 -1.03
N GLU A 441 -10.65 -16.25 -0.70
CA GLU A 441 -9.69 -15.73 -1.65
C GLU A 441 -8.30 -16.31 -1.40
N LEU A 442 -7.70 -16.86 -2.45
CA LEU A 442 -6.33 -17.35 -2.45
C LEU A 442 -5.57 -16.70 -3.62
N SER A 443 -4.48 -16.01 -3.31
CA SER A 443 -3.58 -15.44 -4.30
C SER A 443 -2.21 -16.08 -4.13
N ILE A 444 -1.67 -16.61 -5.23
CA ILE A 444 -0.37 -17.25 -5.29
C ILE A 444 0.46 -16.53 -6.35
N SER A 445 1.71 -16.19 -6.03
CA SER A 445 2.58 -15.58 -7.03
C SER A 445 4.05 -15.97 -6.93
N ASN A 446 4.80 -15.77 -8.02
CA ASN A 446 6.26 -15.96 -8.11
C ASN A 446 6.71 -17.40 -7.76
N CYS A 447 6.13 -18.41 -8.41
CA CYS A 447 6.52 -19.81 -8.24
C CYS A 447 7.27 -20.31 -9.47
N SER A 448 8.50 -20.81 -9.29
CA SER A 448 9.32 -21.24 -10.42
C SER A 448 9.17 -22.73 -10.75
N THR A 449 8.64 -23.53 -9.83
CA THR A 449 8.26 -24.94 -10.05
C THR A 449 6.76 -25.10 -10.32
N ALA A 450 6.35 -26.33 -10.64
CA ALA A 450 4.96 -26.68 -10.85
C ALA A 450 4.19 -26.66 -9.52
N ILE A 451 3.12 -25.86 -9.47
CA ILE A 451 2.22 -25.82 -8.34
C ILE A 451 1.25 -27.00 -8.45
N SER A 452 1.29 -27.91 -7.47
CA SER A 452 0.29 -28.96 -7.28
C SER A 452 -0.53 -28.68 -6.02
N PHE A 453 -1.86 -28.60 -6.15
CA PHE A 453 -2.72 -28.35 -5.00
C PHE A 453 -2.78 -29.54 -4.02
N PRO A 454 -2.82 -29.29 -2.70
CA PRO A 454 -2.79 -30.31 -1.66
C PRO A 454 -4.02 -31.23 -1.69
N GLY A 455 -3.82 -32.54 -1.50
CA GLY A 455 -4.91 -33.51 -1.28
C GLY A 455 -5.91 -33.64 -2.43
N ASP A 456 -5.45 -33.41 -3.67
CA ASP A 456 -6.26 -33.43 -4.90
C ASP A 456 -7.50 -32.53 -4.85
N SER A 457 -7.53 -31.48 -4.01
CA SER A 457 -8.69 -30.59 -3.92
C SER A 457 -8.39 -29.16 -3.50
N LEU A 458 -9.10 -28.21 -4.12
CA LEU A 458 -9.15 -26.82 -3.66
C LEU A 458 -9.97 -26.70 -2.37
N PRO A 459 -9.65 -25.75 -1.48
CA PRO A 459 -10.46 -25.49 -0.28
C PRO A 459 -11.94 -25.32 -0.60
N PRO A 460 -12.85 -25.98 0.14
CA PRO A 460 -14.28 -26.10 -0.24
C PRO A 460 -15.06 -24.78 -0.16
N SER A 461 -14.51 -23.74 0.47
CA SER A 461 -15.10 -22.40 0.55
C SER A 461 -14.51 -21.40 -0.45
N LEU A 462 -13.48 -21.79 -1.21
CA LEU A 462 -12.70 -20.90 -2.06
C LEU A 462 -13.55 -20.38 -3.22
N LYS A 463 -13.71 -19.07 -3.33
CA LYS A 463 -14.48 -18.40 -4.38
C LYS A 463 -13.60 -17.78 -5.46
N GLU A 464 -12.45 -17.26 -5.07
CA GLU A 464 -11.55 -16.53 -5.96
C GLU A 464 -10.13 -17.09 -5.84
N LEU A 465 -9.55 -17.43 -6.98
CA LEU A 465 -8.18 -17.92 -7.10
C LEU A 465 -7.41 -17.04 -8.09
N TYR A 466 -6.31 -16.45 -7.62
CA TYR A 466 -5.40 -15.64 -8.40
C TYR A 466 -4.03 -16.34 -8.46
N ILE A 467 -3.51 -16.53 -9.66
CA ILE A 467 -2.19 -17.14 -9.91
C ILE A 467 -1.40 -16.18 -10.80
N ILE A 468 -0.24 -15.72 -10.31
CA ILE A 468 0.52 -14.62 -10.92
C ILE A 468 2.01 -14.99 -11.00
N ASP A 469 2.65 -14.88 -12.17
CA ASP A 469 4.08 -15.17 -12.33
C ASP A 469 4.49 -16.60 -11.86
N CYS A 470 3.68 -17.62 -12.17
CA CYS A 470 3.92 -19.02 -11.80
C CYS A 470 4.21 -19.88 -13.06
N LYS A 471 5.38 -20.50 -13.17
CA LYS A 471 5.79 -21.16 -14.43
C LYS A 471 4.88 -22.31 -14.87
N ASN A 472 4.39 -23.10 -13.92
CA ASN A 472 3.54 -24.28 -14.15
C ASN A 472 2.47 -24.39 -13.07
N VAL A 473 1.23 -24.69 -13.49
CA VAL A 473 0.10 -24.89 -12.59
C VAL A 473 -0.62 -26.17 -12.98
N GLU A 474 -0.71 -27.11 -12.04
CA GLU A 474 -1.46 -28.35 -12.22
C GLU A 474 -2.68 -28.34 -11.31
N PHE A 475 -3.86 -28.28 -11.93
CA PHE A 475 -5.13 -28.40 -11.23
C PHE A 475 -5.47 -29.88 -11.01
N PRO A 476 -6.04 -30.24 -9.85
CA PRO A 476 -6.48 -31.61 -9.61
C PRO A 476 -7.59 -32.01 -10.60
N MET A 477 -7.40 -33.14 -11.29
CA MET A 477 -8.31 -33.62 -12.34
C MET A 477 -9.33 -34.67 -11.85
N GLN A 478 -9.31 -35.04 -10.56
CA GLN A 478 -10.20 -36.08 -10.00
C GLN A 478 -11.55 -35.51 -9.52
N HIS A 479 -12.55 -36.40 -9.39
CA HIS A 479 -13.99 -36.18 -9.19
C HIS A 479 -14.44 -35.38 -7.94
N GLN A 480 -13.56 -34.67 -7.22
CA GLN A 480 -13.98 -33.76 -6.15
C GLN A 480 -14.45 -32.45 -6.78
N GLN A 481 -15.76 -32.25 -6.82
CA GLN A 481 -16.37 -31.10 -7.48
C GLN A 481 -16.05 -29.80 -6.72
N HIS A 482 -15.20 -28.93 -7.30
CA HIS A 482 -14.85 -27.60 -6.80
C HIS A 482 -16.02 -26.60 -6.95
N HIS A 483 -17.11 -26.86 -6.24
CA HIS A 483 -18.35 -26.10 -6.37
C HIS A 483 -18.29 -24.66 -5.86
N SER A 484 -17.27 -24.27 -5.11
CA SER A 484 -17.22 -22.92 -4.54
C SER A 484 -16.59 -21.90 -5.48
N LEU A 485 -15.72 -22.33 -6.40
CA LEU A 485 -14.90 -21.42 -7.19
C LEU A 485 -15.75 -20.68 -8.22
N GLN A 486 -15.69 -19.35 -8.18
CA GLN A 486 -16.47 -18.42 -9.00
C GLN A 486 -15.58 -17.63 -9.95
N ARG A 487 -14.36 -17.27 -9.52
CA ARG A 487 -13.40 -16.49 -10.30
C ARG A 487 -12.03 -17.18 -10.30
N LEU A 488 -11.44 -17.28 -11.49
CA LEU A 488 -10.06 -17.75 -11.68
C LEU A 488 -9.32 -16.75 -12.55
N GLN A 489 -8.20 -16.23 -12.05
CA GLN A 489 -7.30 -15.37 -12.81
C GLN A 489 -5.90 -15.97 -12.86
N ILE A 490 -5.37 -16.09 -14.06
CA ILE A 490 -4.03 -16.61 -14.37
C ILE A 490 -3.30 -15.50 -15.12
N HIS A 491 -2.26 -14.93 -14.53
CA HIS A 491 -1.47 -13.85 -15.11
C HIS A 491 -0.01 -14.30 -15.23
N ASN A 492 0.56 -14.26 -16.44
CA ASN A 492 1.95 -14.62 -16.70
C ASN A 492 2.33 -16.00 -16.10
N SER A 493 1.40 -16.97 -16.17
CA SER A 493 1.48 -18.20 -15.38
C SER A 493 1.20 -19.51 -16.15
N CYS A 494 1.74 -19.66 -17.37
CA CYS A 494 1.61 -20.87 -18.21
C CYS A 494 2.85 -21.09 -19.10
N ASP A 495 4.02 -20.62 -18.68
CA ASP A 495 5.18 -20.51 -19.58
C ASP A 495 5.68 -21.84 -20.11
N SER A 496 5.51 -22.95 -19.39
CA SER A 496 5.94 -24.26 -19.89
C SER A 496 4.82 -25.05 -20.59
N LEU A 497 3.59 -24.54 -20.61
CA LEU A 497 2.43 -25.24 -21.17
C LEU A 497 2.09 -24.68 -22.57
N THR A 498 2.18 -25.54 -23.58
CA THR A 498 1.67 -25.23 -24.93
C THR A 498 0.16 -25.38 -24.99
N SER A 499 -0.40 -26.35 -24.25
CA SER A 499 -1.83 -26.55 -24.13
C SER A 499 -2.27 -26.49 -22.67
N PHE A 500 -3.36 -25.79 -22.40
CA PHE A 500 -3.93 -25.71 -21.05
C PHE A 500 -5.37 -26.21 -21.05
N ALA A 501 -5.64 -27.24 -20.24
CA ALA A 501 -6.96 -27.84 -20.09
C ALA A 501 -7.45 -27.64 -18.65
N LEU A 502 -8.54 -26.90 -18.47
CA LEU A 502 -9.13 -26.70 -17.15
C LEU A 502 -10.06 -27.86 -16.79
N PRO A 503 -10.03 -28.36 -15.53
CA PRO A 503 -11.04 -29.30 -15.05
C PRO A 503 -12.41 -28.63 -15.02
N PRO A 504 -13.50 -29.42 -14.97
CA PRO A 504 -14.85 -28.87 -14.89
C PRO A 504 -15.06 -28.16 -13.56
N PHE A 505 -15.06 -26.82 -13.59
CA PHE A 505 -15.45 -25.97 -12.46
C PHE A 505 -16.93 -25.62 -12.59
N PRO A 506 -17.84 -26.26 -11.83
CA PRO A 506 -19.27 -26.19 -12.10
C PRO A 506 -19.90 -24.82 -11.82
N ASN A 507 -19.25 -23.97 -11.03
CA ASN A 507 -19.74 -22.64 -10.63
C ASN A 507 -18.81 -21.48 -11.03
N LEU A 508 -17.75 -21.75 -11.80
CA LEU A 508 -16.85 -20.72 -12.32
C LEU A 508 -17.60 -19.81 -13.29
N ASN A 509 -17.65 -18.50 -13.04
CA ASN A 509 -18.37 -17.53 -13.85
C ASN A 509 -17.45 -16.52 -14.57
N ASP A 510 -16.24 -16.29 -14.06
CA ASP A 510 -15.25 -15.35 -14.61
C ASP A 510 -13.89 -16.04 -14.67
N LEU A 511 -13.38 -16.21 -15.89
CA LEU A 511 -12.04 -16.75 -16.17
C LEU A 511 -11.21 -15.68 -16.89
N ARG A 512 -10.05 -15.35 -16.33
CA ARG A 512 -9.10 -14.40 -16.92
C ARG A 512 -7.74 -15.05 -17.13
N ILE A 513 -7.23 -14.96 -18.34
CA ILE A 513 -5.91 -15.47 -18.73
C ILE A 513 -5.14 -14.31 -19.38
N GLU A 514 -4.03 -13.92 -18.77
CA GLU A 514 -3.28 -12.75 -19.19
C GLU A 514 -1.80 -13.09 -19.34
N ARG A 515 -1.14 -12.57 -20.37
CA ARG A 515 0.31 -12.68 -20.57
C ARG A 515 0.85 -14.12 -20.60
N CYS A 516 0.10 -15.09 -21.12
CA CYS A 516 0.59 -16.45 -21.29
C CYS A 516 1.31 -16.61 -22.64
N GLU A 517 2.63 -16.43 -22.67
CA GLU A 517 3.39 -16.30 -23.92
C GLU A 517 3.51 -17.59 -24.75
N ASN A 518 3.53 -18.76 -24.10
CA ASN A 518 3.73 -20.06 -24.77
C ASN A 518 2.45 -20.85 -25.03
N LEU A 519 1.31 -20.35 -24.53
CA LEU A 519 0.02 -21.01 -24.67
C LEU A 519 -0.45 -20.96 -26.14
N THR A 520 -0.52 -22.11 -26.81
CA THR A 520 -1.01 -22.26 -28.18
C THR A 520 -2.47 -22.67 -28.26
N SER A 521 -2.95 -23.45 -27.28
CA SER A 521 -4.33 -23.93 -27.25
C SER A 521 -4.93 -23.91 -25.85
N LEU A 522 -6.17 -23.45 -25.74
CA LEU A 522 -6.96 -23.45 -24.51
C LEU A 522 -8.18 -24.37 -24.66
N GLU A 523 -8.28 -25.36 -23.76
CA GLU A 523 -9.41 -26.26 -23.67
C GLU A 523 -10.17 -25.99 -22.37
N LEU A 524 -11.42 -25.56 -22.49
CA LEU A 524 -12.31 -25.41 -21.36
C LEU A 524 -13.23 -26.63 -21.30
N SER A 525 -13.02 -27.53 -20.34
CA SER A 525 -13.99 -28.61 -20.08
C SER A 525 -15.36 -27.99 -19.80
N LEU A 526 -16.45 -28.65 -20.23
CA LEU A 526 -17.87 -28.22 -20.21
C LEU A 526 -18.33 -27.54 -18.88
N SER A 527 -17.88 -26.31 -18.64
CA SER A 527 -18.16 -25.56 -17.41
C SER A 527 -19.50 -24.87 -17.57
N GLN A 528 -20.52 -25.34 -16.85
CA GLN A 528 -21.92 -24.95 -17.10
C GLN A 528 -22.28 -23.54 -16.63
N SER A 529 -21.37 -22.83 -15.97
CA SER A 529 -21.62 -21.53 -15.34
C SER A 529 -20.80 -20.36 -15.89
N LEU A 530 -19.84 -20.60 -16.79
CA LEU A 530 -18.88 -19.58 -17.23
C LEU A 530 -19.59 -18.49 -18.04
N GLN A 531 -19.55 -17.25 -17.58
CA GLN A 531 -20.23 -16.10 -18.20
C GLN A 531 -19.25 -15.17 -18.92
N VAL A 532 -18.06 -14.98 -18.35
CA VAL A 532 -17.03 -14.07 -18.87
C VAL A 532 -15.73 -14.83 -19.08
N LEU A 533 -15.18 -14.73 -20.29
CA LEU A 533 -13.84 -15.20 -20.63
C LEU A 533 -13.01 -14.02 -21.13
N TRP A 534 -11.98 -13.66 -20.36
CA TRP A 534 -11.02 -12.60 -20.70
C TRP A 534 -9.67 -13.21 -21.05
N ILE A 535 -9.14 -12.90 -22.23
CA ILE A 535 -7.81 -13.31 -22.67
C ILE A 535 -7.05 -12.07 -23.13
N GLU A 536 -5.89 -11.81 -22.53
CA GLU A 536 -5.07 -10.65 -22.87
C GLU A 536 -3.60 -11.02 -23.07
N LYS A 537 -2.93 -10.42 -24.05
CA LYS A 537 -1.48 -10.55 -24.27
C LYS A 537 -1.00 -12.01 -24.37
N CYS A 538 -1.77 -12.88 -25.05
CA CYS A 538 -1.41 -14.28 -25.31
C CYS A 538 -1.07 -14.46 -26.80
N PRO A 539 0.17 -14.13 -27.24
CA PRO A 539 0.48 -13.95 -28.67
C PRO A 539 0.49 -15.26 -29.48
N LYS A 540 0.81 -16.39 -28.86
CA LYS A 540 0.86 -17.71 -29.54
C LYS A 540 -0.46 -18.47 -29.51
N LEU A 541 -1.47 -17.96 -28.80
CA LEU A 541 -2.76 -18.62 -28.69
C LEU A 541 -3.47 -18.56 -30.04
N GLU A 542 -3.64 -19.71 -30.66
CA GLU A 542 -4.29 -19.86 -31.97
C GLU A 542 -5.65 -20.55 -31.85
N ASN A 543 -5.84 -21.39 -30.83
CA ASN A 543 -6.98 -22.29 -30.75
C ASN A 543 -7.68 -22.22 -29.38
N ILE A 544 -9.01 -22.03 -29.41
CA ILE A 544 -9.90 -22.18 -28.25
C ILE A 544 -10.99 -23.19 -28.59
N ILE A 545 -11.09 -24.25 -27.80
CA ILE A 545 -12.01 -25.36 -28.09
C ILE A 545 -12.88 -25.71 -26.87
N ARG A 546 -14.05 -26.29 -27.14
CA ARG A 546 -15.02 -26.77 -26.14
C ARG A 546 -15.60 -25.69 -25.21
N LEU A 547 -15.70 -24.44 -25.68
CA LEU A 547 -16.30 -23.36 -24.89
C LEU A 547 -17.75 -23.67 -24.47
N PRO A 548 -18.17 -23.27 -23.26
CA PRO A 548 -19.51 -23.56 -22.78
C PRO A 548 -20.58 -22.69 -23.44
N ALA A 549 -21.79 -23.25 -23.56
CA ALA A 549 -22.92 -22.57 -24.20
C ALA A 549 -23.48 -21.38 -23.37
N CYS A 550 -23.16 -21.30 -22.09
CA CYS A 550 -23.60 -20.23 -21.19
C CYS A 550 -22.73 -18.97 -21.23
N LEU A 551 -21.65 -18.98 -22.01
CA LEU A 551 -20.71 -17.88 -22.14
C LEU A 551 -21.40 -16.66 -22.77
N ARG A 552 -21.38 -15.53 -22.06
CA ARG A 552 -22.05 -14.29 -22.46
C ARG A 552 -21.09 -13.30 -23.12
N GLU A 553 -19.86 -13.29 -22.63
CA GLU A 553 -18.87 -12.30 -23.02
C GLU A 553 -17.51 -12.95 -23.23
N LEU A 554 -16.95 -12.71 -24.41
CA LEU A 554 -15.58 -13.08 -24.78
C LEU A 554 -14.79 -11.82 -25.09
N ILE A 555 -13.74 -11.56 -24.32
CA ILE A 555 -12.88 -10.39 -24.49
C ILE A 555 -11.48 -10.88 -24.82
N ILE A 556 -10.99 -10.50 -25.99
CA ILE A 556 -9.65 -10.78 -26.48
C ILE A 556 -8.91 -9.45 -26.64
N ARG A 557 -7.73 -9.33 -26.05
CA ARG A 557 -6.87 -8.14 -26.17
C ARG A 557 -5.44 -8.53 -26.44
N GLU A 558 -4.78 -7.89 -27.41
CA GLU A 558 -3.38 -8.07 -27.74
C GLU A 558 -3.00 -9.55 -27.96
N CYS A 559 -3.90 -10.33 -28.56
CA CYS A 559 -3.69 -11.75 -28.90
C CYS A 559 -3.69 -11.89 -30.42
N GLY A 560 -2.54 -11.69 -31.07
CA GLY A 560 -2.45 -11.56 -32.53
C GLY A 560 -3.10 -12.70 -33.33
N LEU A 561 -2.71 -13.95 -33.07
CA LEU A 561 -3.19 -15.11 -33.85
C LEU A 561 -4.70 -15.35 -33.68
N LEU A 562 -5.16 -15.52 -32.43
CA LEU A 562 -6.58 -15.71 -32.12
C LEU A 562 -7.43 -14.50 -32.51
N GLY A 563 -6.97 -13.28 -32.20
CA GLY A 563 -7.68 -12.03 -32.51
C GLY A 563 -7.90 -11.85 -34.01
N GLU A 564 -6.85 -12.02 -34.83
CA GLU A 564 -6.99 -11.96 -36.30
C GLU A 564 -7.92 -13.06 -36.82
N GLY A 565 -7.83 -14.28 -36.28
CA GLY A 565 -8.70 -15.39 -36.65
C GLY A 565 -10.18 -15.12 -36.34
N ILE A 566 -10.47 -14.50 -35.19
CA ILE A 566 -11.83 -14.11 -34.78
C ILE A 566 -12.34 -12.97 -35.66
N GLU A 567 -11.54 -11.92 -35.89
CA GLU A 567 -11.92 -10.80 -36.77
C GLU A 567 -12.23 -11.28 -38.19
N ARG A 568 -11.50 -12.28 -38.70
CA ARG A 568 -11.72 -12.87 -40.04
C ARG A 568 -12.78 -13.98 -40.07
N LYS A 569 -13.38 -14.33 -38.93
CA LYS A 569 -14.32 -15.46 -38.78
C LYS A 569 -13.75 -16.77 -39.33
N ASP A 570 -12.52 -17.11 -38.93
CA ASP A 570 -11.82 -18.32 -39.34
C ASP A 570 -12.70 -19.59 -39.16
N PRO A 571 -12.83 -20.46 -40.17
CA PRO A 571 -13.69 -21.65 -40.12
C PRO A 571 -13.31 -22.66 -39.02
N HIS A 572 -12.09 -22.61 -38.48
CA HIS A 572 -11.63 -23.47 -37.40
C HIS A 572 -11.94 -22.90 -35.99
N ILE A 573 -12.08 -21.58 -35.87
CA ILE A 573 -12.30 -20.89 -34.57
C ILE A 573 -13.77 -20.49 -34.42
N TRP A 574 -14.36 -19.90 -35.46
CA TRP A 574 -15.68 -19.27 -35.41
C TRP A 574 -16.80 -20.21 -34.94
N PRO A 575 -16.87 -21.49 -35.38
CA PRO A 575 -17.89 -22.42 -34.89
C PRO A 575 -17.89 -22.60 -33.37
N SER A 576 -16.71 -22.50 -32.73
CA SER A 576 -16.55 -22.66 -31.29
C SER A 576 -16.99 -21.46 -30.46
N ILE A 577 -17.19 -20.29 -31.08
CA ILE A 577 -17.51 -19.02 -30.38
C ILE A 577 -18.77 -18.32 -30.90
N SER A 578 -19.31 -18.77 -32.03
CA SER A 578 -20.43 -18.11 -32.72
C SER A 578 -21.71 -17.97 -31.87
N HIS A 579 -21.89 -18.82 -30.86
CA HIS A 579 -23.02 -18.78 -29.93
C HIS A 579 -22.91 -17.68 -28.86
N ILE A 580 -21.76 -17.04 -28.72
CA ILE A 580 -21.50 -16.02 -27.68
C ILE A 580 -22.09 -14.68 -28.15
N PRO A 581 -22.94 -14.02 -27.34
CA PRO A 581 -23.65 -12.83 -27.77
C PRO A 581 -22.79 -11.56 -27.79
N VAL A 582 -21.71 -11.49 -27.01
CA VAL A 582 -20.82 -10.32 -26.94
C VAL A 582 -19.37 -10.77 -27.15
N ILE A 583 -18.75 -10.32 -28.24
CA ILE A 583 -17.35 -10.62 -28.55
C ILE A 583 -16.60 -9.32 -28.80
N PHE A 584 -15.60 -9.03 -27.96
CA PHE A 584 -14.67 -7.92 -28.13
C PHE A 584 -13.28 -8.42 -28.53
N VAL A 585 -12.68 -7.80 -29.54
CA VAL A 585 -11.28 -8.00 -29.94
C VAL A 585 -10.60 -6.64 -30.03
N ASP A 586 -9.54 -6.42 -29.25
CA ASP A 586 -8.78 -5.15 -29.23
C ASP A 586 -9.67 -3.90 -29.15
N GLU A 587 -10.61 -3.93 -28.19
CA GLU A 587 -11.61 -2.88 -27.93
C GLU A 587 -12.66 -2.68 -29.05
N LYS A 588 -12.66 -3.52 -30.10
CA LYS A 588 -13.69 -3.53 -31.15
C LYS A 588 -14.75 -4.59 -30.86
N LEU A 589 -16.02 -4.22 -30.98
CA LEU A 589 -17.14 -5.16 -30.93
C LEU A 589 -17.26 -5.91 -32.26
N ILE A 590 -17.17 -7.24 -32.22
CA ILE A 590 -17.28 -8.13 -33.39
C ILE A 590 -18.71 -8.66 -33.55
N GLN A 591 -19.34 -9.03 -32.44
CA GLN A 591 -20.71 -9.53 -32.35
C GLN A 591 -21.36 -9.02 -31.07
#